data_AF-A0A6M1LNJ4-F1
#
_entry.id   AF-A0A6M1LNJ4-F1
#
_cell.length_a   1.000
_cell.length_b   1.000
_cell.length_c   1.000
_cell.angle_alpha   90.00
_cell.angle_beta   90.00
_cell.angle_gamma   90.00
#
_symmetry.space_group_name_H-M   'P 1'
#
loop_
_entity.id
_entity.type
_entity.pdbx_description
1 polymer ?
#
loop_
_entity_poly.entity_id
_entity_poly.type
_entity_poly.pdbx_seq_one_letter_code
_entity_poly.pdbx_strand_id
1 'polypeptide(L)'
;MLSEAQDVPRAHAALAFRAYGAAQSGRSQREQEADVFAILAARLRNAIRDASPLSAVRAAADAHRVFATVEGIVLDPVSTLPRDLRLNIAAVARRAVKEANAEAPDLDFLASIAEDFAAGLGARQRAA
;
A
#
# COMPACT_ATOMS: atom_id res chain seq x y z
N MET A 1 -0.69 -9.83 -45.68
CA MET A 1 0.20 -10.24 -44.57
C MET A 1 0.54 -9.00 -43.74
N LEU A 2 -0.29 -8.64 -42.75
CA LEU A 2 0.05 -7.66 -41.73
C LEU A 2 -0.73 -7.96 -40.44
N SER A 3 0.02 -7.93 -39.33
CA SER A 3 -0.42 -7.60 -37.97
C SER A 3 -1.07 -8.70 -37.09
N GLU A 4 -0.26 -9.66 -36.64
CA GLU A 4 -0.51 -10.46 -35.42
C GLU A 4 0.21 -9.91 -34.17
N ALA A 5 0.94 -8.79 -34.29
CA ALA A 5 1.92 -8.39 -33.28
C ALA A 5 1.38 -7.52 -32.11
N GLN A 6 0.07 -7.28 -32.00
CA GLN A 6 -0.48 -6.31 -31.02
C GLN A 6 -1.28 -6.90 -29.85
N ASP A 7 -1.47 -8.23 -29.76
CA ASP A 7 -2.35 -8.82 -28.74
C ASP A 7 -1.63 -9.48 -27.55
N VAL A 8 -0.32 -9.71 -27.69
CA VAL A 8 0.52 -10.42 -26.70
C VAL A 8 0.67 -9.68 -25.35
N PRO A 9 0.89 -8.34 -25.29
CA PRO A 9 1.13 -7.65 -24.02
C PRO A 9 -0.08 -7.65 -23.07
N ARG A 10 -1.30 -7.56 -23.63
CA ARG A 10 -2.55 -7.57 -22.85
C ARG A 10 -2.88 -8.96 -22.31
N ALA A 11 -2.60 -9.99 -23.10
CA ALA A 11 -2.76 -11.37 -22.68
C ALA A 11 -1.86 -11.72 -21.47
N HIS A 12 -0.60 -11.25 -21.46
CA HIS A 12 0.31 -11.43 -20.32
C HIS A 12 -0.14 -10.66 -19.08
N ALA A 13 -0.61 -9.41 -19.23
CA ALA A 13 -1.15 -8.65 -18.10
C ALA A 13 -2.40 -9.33 -17.50
N ALA A 14 -3.28 -9.86 -18.35
CA ALA A 14 -4.47 -10.59 -17.91
C ALA A 14 -4.12 -11.94 -17.24
N LEU A 15 -3.11 -12.66 -17.74
CA LEU A 15 -2.59 -13.88 -17.11
C LEU A 15 -1.90 -13.57 -15.78
N ALA A 16 -1.11 -12.49 -15.69
CA ALA A 16 -0.49 -12.04 -14.46
C ALA A 16 -1.54 -11.62 -13.41
N PHE A 17 -2.60 -10.93 -13.84
CA PHE A 17 -3.72 -10.55 -12.96
C PHE A 17 -4.50 -11.77 -12.45
N ARG A 18 -4.75 -12.77 -13.30
CA ARG A 18 -5.39 -14.04 -12.89
C ARG A 18 -4.49 -14.88 -11.98
N ALA A 19 -3.19 -14.95 -12.26
CA ALA A 19 -2.22 -15.64 -11.42
C ALA A 19 -2.08 -14.95 -10.05
N TYR A 20 -2.08 -13.61 -10.03
CA TYR A 20 -2.15 -12.82 -8.81
C TYR A 20 -3.44 -13.13 -8.03
N GLY A 21 -4.60 -13.11 -8.68
CA GLY A 21 -5.88 -13.47 -8.05
C GLY A 21 -5.92 -14.90 -7.49
N ALA A 22 -5.34 -15.87 -8.19
CA ALA A 22 -5.26 -17.27 -7.76
C ALA A 22 -4.27 -17.51 -6.62
N ALA A 23 -3.19 -16.72 -6.54
CA ALA A 23 -2.24 -16.77 -5.41
C ALA A 23 -2.81 -16.10 -4.15
N GLN A 24 -3.68 -15.08 -4.31
CA GLN A 24 -4.29 -14.39 -3.17
C GLN A 24 -5.40 -15.20 -2.48
N SER A 25 -6.03 -16.17 -3.15
CA SER A 25 -7.07 -17.02 -2.52
C SER A 25 -6.52 -17.96 -1.44
N GLY A 26 -5.20 -18.19 -1.40
CA GLY A 26 -4.53 -19.00 -0.37
C GLY A 26 -3.92 -18.20 0.78
N ARG A 27 -4.01 -16.86 0.76
CA ARG A 27 -3.38 -15.97 1.73
C ARG A 27 -4.37 -15.46 2.76
N SER A 28 -3.91 -15.36 4.00
CA SER A 28 -4.68 -14.74 5.08
C SER A 28 -4.94 -13.26 4.76
N GLN A 29 -6.03 -12.70 5.29
CA GLN A 29 -6.36 -11.28 5.13
C GLN A 29 -5.18 -10.37 5.53
N ARG A 30 -4.43 -10.72 6.58
CA ARG A 30 -3.24 -9.97 7.01
C ARG A 30 -2.12 -9.96 5.97
N GLU A 31 -1.89 -11.08 5.29
CA GLU A 31 -0.88 -11.15 4.23
C GLU A 31 -1.29 -10.31 3.01
N GLN A 32 -2.59 -10.29 2.68
CA GLN A 32 -3.11 -9.44 1.60
C GLN A 32 -2.99 -7.95 1.96
N GLU A 33 -3.29 -7.58 3.21
CA GLU A 33 -3.09 -6.22 3.70
C GLU A 33 -1.61 -5.83 3.69
N ALA A 34 -0.71 -6.74 4.11
CA ALA A 34 0.74 -6.52 4.05
C ALA A 34 1.23 -6.22 2.62
N ASP A 35 0.72 -6.95 1.62
CA ASP A 35 1.05 -6.74 0.21
C ASP A 35 0.66 -5.33 -0.26
N VAL A 36 -0.48 -4.79 0.19
CA VAL A 36 -0.90 -3.42 -0.17
C VAL A 36 0.14 -2.40 0.30
N PHE A 37 0.62 -2.54 1.53
CA PHE A 37 1.66 -1.64 2.07
C PHE A 37 3.02 -1.86 1.41
N ALA A 38 3.39 -3.09 1.08
CA ALA A 38 4.63 -3.38 0.34
C ALA A 38 4.62 -2.74 -1.07
N ILE A 39 3.47 -2.80 -1.77
CA ILE A 39 3.30 -2.15 -3.07
C ILE A 39 3.40 -0.62 -2.92
N LEU A 40 2.77 -0.04 -1.90
CA LEU A 40 2.85 1.39 -1.63
C LEU A 40 4.30 1.83 -1.36
N ALA A 41 5.02 1.11 -0.48
CA ALA A 41 6.42 1.36 -0.18
C ALA A 41 7.27 1.33 -1.45
N ALA A 42 7.13 0.29 -2.28
CA ALA A 42 7.85 0.19 -3.54
C ALA A 42 7.58 1.37 -4.49
N ARG A 43 6.32 1.84 -4.58
CA ARG A 43 5.95 3.01 -5.38
C ARG A 43 6.59 4.30 -4.87
N LEU A 44 6.61 4.52 -3.55
CA LEU A 44 7.25 5.68 -2.94
C LEU A 44 8.77 5.67 -3.19
N ARG A 45 9.43 4.52 -2.96
CA ARG A 45 10.85 4.35 -3.24
C ARG A 45 11.20 4.51 -4.72
N ASN A 46 10.33 4.06 -5.64
CA ASN A 46 10.48 4.32 -7.07
C ASN A 46 10.36 5.81 -7.39
N ALA A 47 9.37 6.51 -6.83
CA ALA A 47 9.20 7.94 -7.07
C ALA A 47 10.41 8.77 -6.60
N ILE A 48 11.03 8.39 -5.48
CA ILE A 48 12.29 8.98 -5.00
C ILE A 48 13.42 8.78 -6.02
N ARG A 49 13.58 7.56 -6.54
CA ARG A 49 14.63 7.23 -7.53
C ARG A 49 14.41 7.90 -8.89
N ASP A 50 13.17 7.95 -9.35
CA ASP A 50 12.81 8.51 -10.65
C ASP A 50 13.00 10.03 -10.70
N ALA A 51 13.03 10.70 -9.53
CA ALA A 51 13.16 12.15 -9.37
C ALA A 51 12.20 12.98 -10.24
N SER A 52 11.08 12.39 -10.66
CA SER A 52 10.05 13.03 -11.46
C SER A 52 9.01 13.70 -10.57
N PRO A 53 8.71 15.01 -10.75
CA PRO A 53 7.67 15.69 -9.98
C PRO A 53 6.31 15.00 -10.10
N LEU A 54 5.98 14.46 -11.28
CA LEU A 54 4.71 13.76 -11.48
C LEU A 54 4.67 12.41 -10.75
N SER A 55 5.78 11.68 -10.70
CA SER A 55 5.88 10.43 -9.92
C SER A 55 5.75 10.71 -8.42
N ALA A 56 6.38 11.78 -7.93
CA ALA A 56 6.28 12.20 -6.54
C ALA A 56 4.84 12.56 -6.15
N VAL A 57 4.15 13.39 -6.94
CA VAL A 57 2.75 13.77 -6.70
C VAL A 57 1.83 12.54 -6.69
N ARG A 58 2.01 11.60 -7.63
CA ARG A 58 1.22 10.36 -7.68
C ARG A 58 1.46 9.47 -6.47
N ALA A 59 2.72 9.30 -6.06
CA ALA A 59 3.07 8.47 -4.92
C ALA A 59 2.53 9.05 -3.61
N ALA A 60 2.61 10.38 -3.43
CA ALA A 60 2.00 11.07 -2.30
C ALA A 60 0.47 10.91 -2.28
N ALA A 61 -0.20 11.07 -3.43
CA ALA A 61 -1.64 10.87 -3.54
C ALA A 61 -2.06 9.42 -3.23
N ASP A 62 -1.29 8.43 -3.65
CA ASP A 62 -1.53 7.02 -3.31
C ASP A 62 -1.36 6.78 -1.80
N ALA A 63 -0.32 7.35 -1.18
CA ALA A 63 -0.11 7.27 0.26
C ALA A 63 -1.27 7.91 1.05
N HIS A 64 -1.71 9.10 0.63
CA HIS A 64 -2.90 9.76 1.20
C HIS A 64 -4.11 8.83 1.20
N ARG A 65 -4.44 8.22 0.04
CA ARG A 65 -5.61 7.34 -0.08
C ARG A 65 -5.52 6.16 0.87
N VAL A 66 -4.38 5.47 0.87
CA VAL A 66 -4.19 4.28 1.72
C VAL A 66 -4.32 4.65 3.19
N PHE A 67 -3.61 5.67 3.66
CA PHE A 67 -3.64 6.02 5.08
C PHE A 67 -4.95 6.66 5.53
N ALA A 68 -5.64 7.41 4.67
CA ALA A 68 -6.99 7.89 4.97
C ALA A 68 -7.99 6.73 5.11
N THR A 69 -7.88 5.70 4.26
CA THR A 69 -8.68 4.48 4.38
C THR A 69 -8.36 3.73 5.67
N VAL A 70 -7.08 3.57 6.01
CA VAL A 70 -6.66 2.93 7.26
C VAL A 70 -7.25 3.65 8.46
N GLU A 71 -7.15 4.98 8.51
CA GLU A 71 -7.73 5.79 9.59
C GLU A 71 -9.24 5.54 9.72
N GLY A 72 -9.98 5.59 8.62
CA GLY A 72 -11.43 5.35 8.62
C GLY A 72 -11.80 3.97 9.16
N ILE A 73 -11.11 2.92 8.70
CA ILE A 73 -11.39 1.54 9.09
C ILE A 73 -11.10 1.31 10.59
N VAL A 74 -9.98 1.84 11.10
CA VAL A 74 -9.60 1.59 12.51
C VAL A 74 -10.42 2.42 13.49
N LEU A 75 -11.00 3.54 13.05
CA LEU A 75 -11.89 4.36 13.87
C LEU A 75 -13.36 3.94 13.76
N ASP A 76 -13.71 3.05 12.82
CA ASP A 76 -15.07 2.54 12.70
C ASP A 76 -15.54 1.90 14.02
N PRO A 77 -16.76 2.22 14.52
CA PRO A 77 -17.30 1.63 15.74
C PRO A 77 -17.37 0.09 15.73
N VAL A 78 -17.43 -0.54 14.56
CA VAL A 78 -17.48 -2.01 14.42
C VAL A 78 -16.11 -2.67 14.44
N SER A 79 -15.02 -1.88 14.48
CA SER A 79 -13.66 -2.40 14.56
C SER A 79 -13.46 -3.22 15.84
N THR A 80 -13.05 -4.48 15.67
CA THR A 80 -12.80 -5.42 16.77
C THR A 80 -11.43 -5.23 17.43
N LEU A 81 -10.62 -4.29 16.94
CA LEU A 81 -9.29 -4.02 17.48
C LEU A 81 -9.38 -3.37 18.89
N PRO A 82 -8.45 -3.69 19.81
CA PRO A 82 -8.35 -3.02 21.10
C PRO A 82 -8.26 -1.50 20.92
N ARG A 83 -8.95 -0.74 21.79
CA ARG A 83 -9.06 0.72 21.68
C ARG A 83 -7.70 1.41 21.56
N ASP A 84 -6.74 1.02 22.38
CA ASP A 84 -5.42 1.67 22.38
C ASP A 84 -4.66 1.40 21.08
N LEU A 85 -4.81 0.19 20.52
CA LEU A 85 -4.25 -0.15 19.22
C LEU A 85 -4.91 0.65 18.09
N ARG A 86 -6.25 0.80 18.11
CA ARG A 86 -6.97 1.64 17.15
C ARG A 86 -6.48 3.09 17.16
N LEU A 87 -6.34 3.67 18.35
CA LEU A 87 -5.89 5.05 18.51
C LEU A 87 -4.44 5.24 18.04
N ASN A 88 -3.55 4.28 18.33
CA ASN A 88 -2.17 4.33 17.88
C ASN A 88 -2.07 4.24 16.35
N ILE A 89 -2.78 3.28 15.72
CA ILE A 89 -2.79 3.15 14.25
C ILE A 89 -3.39 4.41 13.62
N ALA A 90 -4.50 4.93 14.15
CA ALA A 90 -5.13 6.14 13.65
C ALA A 90 -4.21 7.37 13.76
N ALA A 91 -3.42 7.48 14.84
CA ALA A 91 -2.47 8.58 15.00
C ALA A 91 -1.36 8.54 13.94
N VAL A 92 -0.82 7.35 13.64
CA VAL A 92 0.18 7.18 12.58
C VAL A 92 -0.43 7.46 11.20
N ALA A 93 -1.61 6.92 10.92
CA ALA A 93 -2.33 7.15 9.68
C ALA A 93 -2.61 8.65 9.43
N ARG A 94 -3.09 9.38 10.46
CA ARG A 94 -3.26 10.84 10.38
C ARG A 94 -1.97 11.58 10.07
N ARG A 95 -0.87 11.17 10.70
CA ARG A 95 0.43 11.80 10.45
C ARG A 95 0.87 11.58 9.01
N ALA A 96 0.71 10.36 8.48
CA ALA A 96 1.01 10.05 7.09
C ALA A 96 0.11 10.82 6.10
N VAL A 97 -1.19 10.93 6.38
CA VAL A 97 -2.12 11.75 5.58
C VAL A 97 -1.70 13.22 5.56
N LYS A 98 -1.30 13.77 6.72
CA LYS A 98 -0.81 15.15 6.82
C LYS A 98 0.46 15.35 5.98
N GLU A 99 1.41 14.42 6.07
CA GLU A 99 2.66 14.49 5.31
C GLU A 99 2.42 14.38 3.79
N ALA A 100 1.56 13.45 3.37
CA ALA A 100 1.22 13.27 1.96
C ALA A 100 0.55 14.50 1.32
N ASN A 101 -0.06 15.37 2.12
CA ASN A 101 -0.69 16.61 1.69
C ASN A 101 0.21 17.86 1.88
N ALA A 102 1.45 17.70 2.33
CA ALA A 102 2.39 18.81 2.45
C ALA A 102 2.74 19.37 1.06
N GLU A 103 3.18 20.63 1.00
CA GLU A 103 3.62 21.26 -0.25
C GLU A 103 4.86 20.53 -0.83
N ALA A 104 5.73 20.04 0.06
CA ALA A 104 6.85 19.17 -0.26
C ALA A 104 6.77 17.91 0.62
N PRO A 105 6.06 16.86 0.19
CA PRO A 105 5.91 15.63 0.96
C PRO A 105 7.24 14.90 1.17
N ASP A 106 7.52 14.49 2.41
CA ASP A 106 8.60 13.55 2.72
C ASP A 106 8.23 12.13 2.29
N LEU A 107 8.63 11.77 1.07
CA LEU A 107 8.36 10.44 0.51
C LEU A 107 9.16 9.33 1.21
N ASP A 108 10.31 9.63 1.79
CA ASP A 108 11.11 8.65 2.51
C ASP A 108 10.44 8.27 3.84
N PHE A 109 9.91 9.26 4.55
CA PHE A 109 9.07 9.05 5.74
C PHE A 109 7.80 8.23 5.42
N LEU A 110 7.11 8.56 4.33
CA LEU A 110 5.93 7.81 3.92
C LEU A 110 6.29 6.36 3.55
N ALA A 111 7.42 6.16 2.89
CA ALA A 111 7.91 4.83 2.52
C ALA A 111 8.24 4.00 3.76
N SER A 112 8.92 4.59 4.76
CA SER A 112 9.26 3.87 5.99
C SER A 112 8.03 3.44 6.77
N ILE A 113 6.99 4.29 6.87
CA ILE A 113 5.73 3.88 7.52
C ILE A 113 5.08 2.72 6.75
N ALA A 114 5.04 2.78 5.42
CA ALA A 114 4.49 1.68 4.63
C ALA A 114 5.28 0.38 4.81
N GLU A 115 6.61 0.45 4.90
CA GLU A 115 7.49 -0.69 5.18
C GLU A 115 7.21 -1.29 6.56
N ASP A 116 7.05 -0.46 7.59
CA ASP A 116 6.73 -0.90 8.96
C ASP A 116 5.37 -1.62 9.03
N PHE A 117 4.35 -1.09 8.34
CA PHE A 117 3.04 -1.73 8.25
C PHE A 117 3.12 -3.08 7.51
N ALA A 118 3.83 -3.13 6.38
CA ALA A 118 4.03 -4.36 5.63
C ALA A 118 4.74 -5.42 6.48
N ALA A 119 5.80 -5.04 7.19
CA ALA A 119 6.54 -5.92 8.08
C ALA A 119 5.67 -6.42 9.25
N GLY A 120 4.93 -5.53 9.91
CA GLY A 120 4.07 -5.89 11.04
C GLY A 120 2.89 -6.79 10.67
N LEU A 121 2.34 -6.63 9.47
CA LEU A 121 1.23 -7.45 8.96
C LEU A 121 1.73 -8.79 8.40
N GLY A 122 2.87 -8.80 7.72
CA GLY A 122 3.49 -9.99 7.13
C GLY A 122 4.26 -10.88 8.12
N ALA A 123 4.61 -10.36 9.31
CA ALA A 123 5.16 -11.18 10.36
C ALA A 123 4.12 -12.21 10.83
N ARG A 124 4.39 -13.51 10.60
CA ARG A 124 3.65 -14.58 11.27
C ARG A 124 3.78 -14.37 12.77
N GLN A 125 2.66 -14.16 13.48
CA GLN A 125 2.64 -14.22 14.94
C GLN A 125 3.23 -15.56 15.35
N ARG A 126 4.47 -15.55 15.85
CA ARG A 126 4.95 -16.68 16.64
C ARG A 126 4.08 -16.69 17.88
N ALA A 127 3.21 -17.68 18.00
CA ALA A 127 2.54 -17.97 19.24
C ALA A 127 3.63 -18.13 20.32
N ALA A 128 3.59 -17.27 21.34
CA ALA A 128 4.30 -17.49 22.59
C ALA A 128 3.49 -18.45 23.44
#